data_AF-A0A0T6ZR51-F1
#
_entry.id   AF-A0A0T6ZR51-F1
#
_cell.length_a   1.000
_cell.length_b   1.000
_cell.length_c   1.000
_cell.angle_alpha   90.00
_cell.angle_beta   90.00
_cell.angle_gamma   90.00
#
_symmetry.space_group_name_H-M   'P 1'
#
loop_
_entity.id
_entity.type
_entity.pdbx_description
1 polymer ?
#
loop_
_entity_poly.entity_id
_entity_poly.type
_entity_poly.pdbx_seq_one_letter_code
_entity_poly.pdbx_strand_id
1 'polypeptide(L)' 'MPHLARVFHFGNSQAVRLPKEFRFNVERVEIAQEGDALILRPHVEAGEPWSSLMAALARGMSEDFMESGLEQPRHRRQG' A
#
# COMPACT_ATOMS: atom_id res chain seq x y z
N MET A 1 -6.39 19.05 -3.92
CA MET A 1 -7.51 19.38 -3.00
C MET A 1 -8.10 18.06 -2.49
N PRO A 2 -8.56 17.98 -1.23
CA PRO A 2 -9.18 16.76 -0.72
C PRO A 2 -10.49 16.48 -1.46
N HIS A 3 -10.74 15.22 -1.83
CA HIS A 3 -12.04 14.81 -2.36
C HIS A 3 -12.96 14.49 -1.18
N LEU A 4 -14.13 15.13 -1.16
CA LEU A 4 -15.16 14.82 -0.16
C LEU A 4 -15.96 13.61 -0.63
N ALA A 5 -16.02 12.58 0.23
CA ALA A 5 -16.85 11.41 0.04
C ALA A 5 -18.00 11.40 1.05
N ARG A 6 -19.14 10.86 0.65
CA ARG A 6 -20.29 10.73 1.56
C ARG A 6 -20.13 9.50 2.44
N VAL A 7 -20.23 9.69 3.75
CA VAL A 7 -20.43 8.61 4.72
C VAL A 7 -21.93 8.35 4.87
N PHE A 8 -22.34 7.09 4.89
CA PHE A 8 -23.74 6.68 5.02
C PHE A 8 -23.85 5.31 5.71
N HIS A 9 -25.06 4.89 6.04
CA HIS A 9 -25.33 3.57 6.59
C HIS A 9 -25.94 2.65 5.51
N PHE A 10 -25.51 1.39 5.49
CA PHE A 10 -26.10 0.32 4.69
C PHE A 10 -26.38 -0.88 5.60
N GLY A 11 -27.66 -1.07 5.93
CA GLY A 11 -28.04 -1.98 7.01
C GLY A 11 -27.41 -1.55 8.34
N ASN A 12 -26.76 -2.50 9.03
CA ASN A 12 -26.06 -2.25 10.30
C ASN A 12 -24.61 -1.75 10.12
N SER A 13 -24.16 -1.53 8.88
CA SER A 13 -22.79 -1.12 8.58
C SER A 13 -22.71 0.37 8.26
N GLN A 14 -21.58 0.99 8.60
CA GLN A 14 -21.18 2.29 8.05
C GLN A 14 -20.40 2.07 6.75
N ALA A 15 -20.62 2.94 5.76
CA ALA A 15 -20.01 2.85 4.45
C ALA A 15 -19.59 4.23 3.93
N VAL A 16 -18.56 4.25 3.07
CA VAL A 16 -18.09 5.44 2.35
C VAL A 16 -18.34 5.25 0.86
N ARG A 17 -19.01 6.23 0.22
CA ARG A 17 -19.23 6.19 -1.23
C ARG A 17 -17.98 6.70 -1.95
N LEU A 18 -17.22 5.80 -2.56
CA LEU A 18 -16.04 6.16 -3.35
C LEU A 18 -16.44 6.93 -4.63
N PRO A 19 -15.85 8.12 -4.88
CA PRO A 19 -15.89 8.77 -6.19
C PRO A 19 -15.37 7.86 -7.30
N LYS A 20 -15.75 8.14 -8.56
CA LYS A 20 -15.48 7.24 -9.70
C LYS A 20 -13.97 6.99 -9.87
N GLU A 21 -13.17 8.02 -9.68
CA GLU A 21 -11.72 8.04 -9.80
C GLU A 21 -10.99 7.22 -8.72
N PHE A 22 -11.64 6.89 -7.60
CA PHE A 22 -11.06 6.10 -6.51
C PHE A 22 -11.65 4.69 -6.37
N ARG A 23 -12.43 4.23 -7.35
CA ARG A 23 -13.02 2.88 -7.29
C ARG A 23 -11.94 1.82 -7.44
N PHE A 24 -12.00 0.82 -6.56
CA PHE A 24 -11.21 -0.40 -6.69
C PHE A 24 -11.79 -1.31 -7.79
N ASN A 25 -10.92 -2.06 -8.46
CA ASN A 25 -11.27 -3.14 -9.38
C ASN A 25 -11.16 -4.53 -8.72
N VAL A 26 -11.18 -4.57 -7.38
CA VAL A 26 -11.09 -5.78 -6.56
C VAL A 26 -12.30 -5.88 -5.62
N GLU A 27 -12.62 -7.09 -5.18
CA GLU A 27 -13.75 -7.34 -4.29
C GLU A 27 -13.42 -7.09 -2.81
N ARG A 28 -12.13 -7.14 -2.45
CA ARG A 28 -11.67 -7.03 -1.07
C ARG A 28 -10.52 -6.04 -0.94
N VAL A 29 -10.51 -5.31 0.17
CA VAL A 29 -9.45 -4.40 0.57
C VAL A 29 -9.03 -4.68 2.01
N GLU A 30 -7.76 -4.48 2.27
CA GLU A 30 -7.21 -4.38 3.62
C GLU A 30 -7.41 -2.97 4.16
N ILE A 31 -7.67 -2.86 5.46
CA ILE A 31 -7.86 -1.59 6.16
C ILE A 31 -6.78 -1.49 7.24
N ALA A 32 -6.00 -0.42 7.18
CA ALA A 32 -5.07 -0.04 8.25
C ALA A 32 -5.44 1.33 8.80
N GLN A 33 -5.17 1.56 10.09
CA GLN A 33 -5.36 2.87 10.72
C GLN A 33 -4.01 3.44 11.14
N GLU A 34 -3.74 4.68 10.72
CA GLU A 34 -2.55 5.44 11.09
C GLU A 34 -3.02 6.81 11.62
N GLY A 35 -3.06 6.96 12.95
CA GLY A 35 -3.64 8.14 13.59
C GLY A 35 -5.14 8.28 13.31
N ASP A 36 -5.52 9.40 12.69
CA ASP A 36 -6.89 9.69 12.25
C ASP A 36 -7.17 9.25 10.80
N ALA A 37 -6.18 8.68 10.11
CA ALA A 37 -6.31 8.21 8.73
C ALA A 37 -6.66 6.72 8.66
N LEU A 38 -7.60 6.38 7.76
CA LEU A 38 -7.83 5.01 7.30
C LEU A 38 -7.18 4.82 5.93
N ILE A 39 -6.34 3.81 5.81
CA ILE A 39 -5.63 3.46 4.57
C ILE A 39 -6.22 2.16 4.03
N LEU A 40 -6.78 2.24 2.83
CA LEU A 40 -7.35 1.11 2.10
C LEU A 40 -6.37 0.62 1.04
N ARG A 41 -6.06 -0.67 1.03
CA ARG A 41 -5.18 -1.31 0.03
C ARG A 41 -5.89 -2.51 -0.59
N PRO A 42 -5.79 -2.78 -1.90
CA PRO A 42 -6.31 -4.02 -2.48
C PRO A 42 -5.81 -5.23 -1.70
N HIS A 43 -6.71 -6.12 -1.30
CA HIS A 43 -6.31 -7.35 -0.65
C HIS A 43 -5.78 -8.32 -1.70
N VAL A 44 -4.58 -8.87 -1.46
CA VAL A 44 -3.99 -9.89 -2.32
C VAL A 44 -4.08 -11.23 -1.59
N GLU A 45 -4.62 -12.25 -2.25
CA GLU A 45 -4.72 -13.57 -1.63
C GLU A 45 -3.33 -14.12 -1.28
N ALA A 46 -3.26 -14.87 -0.18
CA ALA A 46 -2.03 -15.38 0.43
C ALA A 46 -1.19 -16.31 -0.47
N GLY A 47 -1.60 -16.57 -1.70
CA GLY A 47 -0.82 -17.25 -2.74
C GLY A 47 0.24 -16.36 -3.40
N GLU A 48 0.14 -15.03 -3.26
CA GLU A 48 1.19 -14.10 -3.69
C GLU A 48 1.67 -13.20 -2.54
N PRO A 49 2.35 -13.78 -1.52
CA PRO A 49 3.20 -12.97 -0.66
C PRO A 49 4.11 -12.14 -1.58
N TRP A 50 4.30 -10.86 -1.27
CA TRP A 50 5.17 -9.94 -2.03
C TRP A 50 4.61 -9.33 -3.32
N SER A 51 3.38 -9.64 -3.73
CA SER A 51 2.72 -9.01 -4.90
C SER A 51 2.78 -7.48 -4.90
N SER A 52 2.49 -6.84 -3.76
CA SER A 52 2.62 -5.39 -3.60
C SER A 52 4.04 -4.88 -3.80
N LEU A 53 5.06 -5.63 -3.36
CA LEU A 53 6.46 -5.28 -3.58
C LEU A 53 6.88 -5.53 -5.04
N MET A 54 6.41 -6.61 -5.67
CA MET A 54 6.63 -6.84 -7.10
C MET A 54 6.02 -5.72 -7.95
N ALA A 55 4.82 -5.26 -7.62
CA ALA A 55 4.19 -4.12 -8.27
C ALA A 55 4.95 -2.80 -8.02
N ALA A 56 5.58 -2.63 -6.85
CA ALA A 56 6.43 -1.48 -6.58
C ALA A 56 7.72 -1.53 -7.40
N LEU A 57 8.39 -2.69 -7.45
CA LEU A 57 9.59 -2.93 -8.27
C LEU A 57 9.32 -2.69 -9.76
N ALA A 58 8.17 -3.15 -10.28
CA ALA A 58 7.79 -2.96 -11.67
C ALA A 58 7.54 -1.50 -12.06
N ARG A 59 7.19 -0.62 -11.11
CA ARG A 59 7.08 0.83 -11.35
C ARG A 59 8.45 1.51 -11.49
N GLY A 60 9.53 0.79 -11.19
CA GLY A 60 10.90 1.30 -11.24
C GLY A 60 11.32 1.97 -9.95
N MET A 61 12.64 2.10 -9.80
CA MET A 61 13.30 2.88 -8.75
C MET A 61 13.74 4.23 -9.34
N SER A 62 14.06 5.20 -8.49
CA SER A 62 14.67 6.45 -8.95
C SER A 62 16.08 6.20 -9.53
N GLU A 63 16.54 7.09 -10.42
CA GLU A 63 17.83 6.95 -11.11
C GLU A 63 19.04 6.97 -10.16
N ASP A 64 18.90 7.64 -9.01
CA ASP A 64 19.90 7.74 -7.94
C ASP A 64 19.85 6.56 -6.95
N PHE A 65 18.87 5.66 -7.09
CA PHE A 65 18.73 4.52 -6.19
C PHE A 65 19.93 3.56 -6.34
N MET A 66 20.72 3.45 -5.27
CA MET A 66 21.97 2.67 -5.22
C MET A 66 23.08 3.16 -6.17
N GLU A 67 23.06 4.42 -6.59
CA GLU A 67 24.12 4.98 -7.46
C GLU A 67 25.53 4.81 -6.87
N SER A 68 25.70 5.02 -5.56
CA SER A 68 26.97 4.86 -4.84
C SER A 68 27.22 3.43 -4.30
N GLY A 69 26.32 2.49 -4.57
CA GLY A 69 26.29 1.18 -3.93
C GLY A 69 25.89 1.23 -2.44
N LEU A 70 25.73 0.05 -1.84
CA LEU A 70 25.46 -0.09 -0.41
C LEU A 70 26.76 -0.04 0.38
N GLU A 71 26.84 0.84 1.38
CA GLU A 71 27.93 0.82 2.37
C GLU A 71 27.78 -0.42 3.25
N GLN A 72 28.43 -1.52 2.87
CA GLN A 72 28.44 -2.73 3.67
C GLN A 72 29.49 -2.63 4.78
N PRO A 73 29.11 -2.81 6.05
CA PRO A 73 30.10 -2.88 7.13
C PRO A 73 31.03 -4.08 6.90
N ARG A 74 32.33 -3.87 7.07
CA ARG A 74 33.33 -4.95 6.95
C ARG A 74 33.00 -6.05 7.94
N HIS A 75 32.72 -7.24 7.42
CA HIS A 75 32.42 -8.44 8.23
C HIS A 75 33.57 -8.71 9.21
N ARG A 76 33.36 -8.42 10.50
CA ARG A 76 34.33 -8.70 11.55
C ARG A 76 34.31 -10.21 11.81
N ARG A 77 35.32 -10.93 11.29
CA ARG A 77 35.58 -12.31 11.72
C ARG A 77 35.97 -12.28 13.20
N GLN A 78 35.06 -12.68 14.09
CA GLN A 78 35.42 -13.05 15.46
C GLN A 78 36.03 -14.44 15.38
N GLY A 79 37.33 -14.52 15.71
CA GLY A 79 38.02 -15.77 15.99
C GLY A 79 37.88 -16.16 17.45
#